data_AF-C0P517-F1
#
_entry.id   AF-C0P517-F1
#
_cell.length_a   1.000
_cell.length_b   1.000
_cell.length_c   1.000
_cell.angle_alpha   90.00
_cell.angle_beta   90.00
_cell.angle_gamma   90.00
#
_symmetry.space_group_name_H-M   'P 1'
#
loop_
_entity.id
_entity.type
_entity.pdbx_description
1 polymer ?
#
loop_
_entity_poly.entity_id
_entity_poly.type
_entity_poly.pdbx_seq_one_letter_code
_entity_poly.pdbx_strand_id
1 'polypeptide(L)'
;MVVFQYGSIVLFNVSDHEADGYLKIVEKHASGLLPEMRKDDYAVVEKPTLETWMQGGLDYIVLRDLSIDGIRTIGSVLGQSIALDYYIRQVDGMVAEFTDINRGMEKTGTFTMERKKLFQLVGKANSNLADVILKLGLFERSDIAWKNANYAQIWEYLRDEYELTQRFGNLDFKLKFVEHNIRFLQEILQNRKSDFLEWLIIILISVEILISVYNIIQEQM
;
A
#
# COMPACT_ATOMS: atom_id res chain seq x y z
N MET A 1 -22.10 -11.48 -7.74
CA MET A 1 -21.19 -10.48 -7.14
C MET A 1 -20.39 -11.13 -6.04
N VAL A 2 -19.08 -10.91 -6.01
CA VAL A 2 -18.18 -11.29 -4.92
C VAL A 2 -17.51 -10.02 -4.42
N VAL A 3 -17.52 -9.79 -3.10
CA VAL A 3 -16.91 -8.61 -2.46
C VAL A 3 -15.74 -9.09 -1.63
N PHE A 4 -14.57 -8.48 -1.82
CA PHE A 4 -13.34 -8.85 -1.14
C PHE A 4 -12.96 -7.84 -0.06
N GLN A 5 -12.40 -8.35 1.04
CA GLN A 5 -12.00 -7.52 2.20
C GLN A 5 -10.87 -6.55 1.90
N TYR A 6 -10.14 -6.79 0.80
CA TYR A 6 -9.08 -5.92 0.31
C TYR A 6 -9.54 -4.81 -0.63
N GLY A 7 -10.86 -4.61 -0.77
CA GLY A 7 -11.44 -3.40 -1.38
C GLY A 7 -11.85 -3.53 -2.85
N SER A 8 -11.83 -4.73 -3.42
CA SER A 8 -12.32 -4.98 -4.78
C SER A 8 -13.63 -5.76 -4.81
N ILE A 9 -14.37 -5.60 -5.90
CA ILE A 9 -15.67 -6.20 -6.14
C ILE A 9 -15.63 -6.80 -7.53
N VAL A 10 -16.05 -8.07 -7.66
CA VAL A 10 -16.18 -8.73 -8.96
C VAL A 10 -17.66 -9.01 -9.22
N LEU A 11 -18.15 -8.43 -10.31
CA LEU A 11 -19.50 -8.62 -10.82
C LEU A 11 -19.45 -9.67 -11.93
N PHE A 12 -20.37 -10.63 -11.89
CA PHE A 12 -20.45 -11.71 -12.88
C PHE A 12 -21.76 -11.56 -13.63
N ASN A 13 -21.67 -11.48 -14.96
CA ASN A 13 -22.84 -11.36 -15.84
C ASN A 13 -23.78 -10.19 -15.45
N VAL A 14 -23.18 -9.06 -15.07
CA VAL A 14 -23.89 -7.81 -14.76
C VAL A 14 -23.47 -6.79 -15.80
N SER A 15 -24.44 -6.08 -16.35
CA SER A 15 -24.19 -5.02 -17.31
C SER A 15 -23.70 -3.74 -16.62
N ASP A 16 -23.01 -2.88 -17.36
CA ASP A 16 -22.47 -1.62 -16.81
C ASP A 16 -23.55 -0.70 -16.22
N HIS A 17 -24.76 -0.71 -16.77
CA HIS A 17 -25.86 0.11 -16.27
C HIS A 17 -26.43 -0.41 -14.93
N GLU A 18 -26.33 -1.72 -14.66
CA GLU A 18 -26.75 -2.34 -13.41
C GLU A 18 -25.64 -2.28 -12.35
N ALA A 19 -24.37 -2.23 -12.78
CA ALA A 19 -23.21 -2.23 -11.90
C ALA A 19 -23.29 -1.11 -10.85
N ASP A 20 -23.66 0.12 -11.25
CA ASP A 20 -23.83 1.26 -10.34
C ASP A 20 -24.82 0.98 -9.20
N GLY A 21 -25.88 0.22 -9.48
CA GLY A 21 -26.86 -0.18 -8.47
C GLY A 21 -26.24 -1.09 -7.41
N TYR A 22 -25.45 -2.08 -7.83
CA TYR A 22 -24.74 -2.98 -6.92
C TYR A 22 -23.64 -2.26 -6.14
N LEU A 23 -22.90 -1.36 -6.78
CA LEU A 23 -21.86 -0.56 -6.13
C LEU A 23 -22.44 0.30 -5.01
N LYS A 24 -23.60 0.95 -5.23
CA LYS A 24 -24.31 1.72 -4.18
C LYS A 24 -24.72 0.87 -2.97
N ILE A 25 -25.02 -0.41 -3.17
CA ILE A 25 -25.34 -1.32 -2.05
C ILE A 25 -24.08 -1.59 -1.22
N VAL A 26 -22.95 -1.84 -1.89
CA VAL A 26 -21.67 -2.08 -1.21
C VAL A 26 -21.16 -0.82 -0.52
N GLU A 27 -21.27 0.34 -1.17
CA GLU A 27 -20.88 1.65 -0.62
C GLU A 27 -21.52 1.93 0.74
N LYS A 28 -22.79 1.60 0.93
CA LYS A 28 -23.51 1.76 2.22
C LYS A 28 -22.93 0.93 3.37
N HIS A 29 -22.21 -0.13 3.07
CA HIS A 29 -21.62 -1.05 4.03
C HIS A 29 -20.09 -0.98 4.06
N ALA A 30 -19.49 -0.20 3.14
CA ALA A 30 -18.06 0.01 3.06
C ALA A 30 -17.65 1.21 3.91
N SER A 31 -16.40 1.19 4.36
CA SER A 31 -15.75 2.34 4.99
C SER A 31 -14.43 2.60 4.27
N GLY A 32 -14.03 3.88 4.20
CA GLY A 32 -12.82 4.28 3.48
C GLY A 32 -12.97 4.14 1.96
N LEU A 33 -13.91 4.89 1.38
CA LEU A 33 -14.07 4.93 -0.07
C LEU A 33 -12.79 5.39 -0.75
N LEU A 34 -12.39 4.64 -1.76
CA LEU A 34 -11.21 4.97 -2.54
C LEU A 34 -11.54 6.15 -3.47
N PRO A 35 -10.66 7.15 -3.59
CA PRO A 35 -10.91 8.33 -4.41
C PRO A 35 -10.96 8.03 -5.92
N GLU A 36 -10.39 6.91 -6.34
CA GLU A 36 -10.36 6.47 -7.74
C GLU A 36 -10.84 5.01 -7.83
N MET A 37 -11.84 4.77 -8.67
CA MET A 37 -12.34 3.43 -8.96
C MET A 37 -11.67 2.90 -10.23
N ARG A 38 -11.22 1.64 -10.18
CA ARG A 38 -10.64 0.93 -11.32
C ARG A 38 -11.59 -0.18 -11.73
N LYS A 39 -11.80 -0.31 -13.03
CA LYS A 39 -12.61 -1.37 -13.66
C LYS A 39 -11.72 -2.12 -14.64
N ASP A 40 -11.90 -3.44 -14.66
CA ASP A 40 -11.32 -4.33 -15.64
C ASP A 40 -12.36 -5.41 -15.95
N ASP A 41 -12.39 -5.87 -17.20
CA ASP A 41 -13.41 -6.78 -17.72
C ASP A 41 -12.73 -8.04 -18.25
N TYR A 42 -13.23 -9.22 -17.85
CA TYR A 42 -12.67 -10.51 -18.27
C TYR A 42 -13.79 -11.48 -18.63
N ALA A 43 -13.70 -12.11 -19.81
CA ALA A 43 -14.76 -12.98 -20.29
C ALA A 43 -14.61 -14.42 -19.76
N VAL A 44 -15.69 -14.95 -19.19
CA VAL A 44 -15.77 -16.35 -18.76
C VAL A 44 -16.84 -17.03 -19.59
N VAL A 45 -16.44 -18.02 -20.39
CA VAL A 45 -17.31 -18.73 -21.33
C VAL A 45 -17.46 -20.18 -20.90
N GLU A 46 -18.70 -20.63 -20.69
CA GLU A 46 -18.97 -22.04 -20.43
C GLU A 46 -19.23 -22.79 -21.74
N LYS A 47 -18.51 -23.89 -21.95
CA LYS A 47 -18.64 -24.77 -23.12
C LYS A 47 -18.58 -26.24 -22.70
N PRO A 48 -19.74 -26.90 -22.47
CA PRO A 48 -19.78 -28.30 -22.01
C PRO A 48 -19.11 -29.31 -22.94
N THR A 49 -18.96 -28.97 -24.22
CA THR A 49 -18.32 -29.80 -25.24
C THR A 49 -16.80 -29.61 -25.32
N LEU A 50 -16.18 -28.86 -24.39
CA LEU A 50 -14.73 -28.68 -24.35
C LEU A 50 -14.05 -30.01 -24.01
N GLU A 51 -13.01 -30.38 -24.77
CA GLU A 51 -12.27 -31.63 -24.55
C GLU A 51 -11.47 -31.60 -23.24
N THR A 52 -10.83 -30.46 -22.96
CA THR A 52 -10.13 -30.18 -21.70
C THR A 52 -11.07 -29.58 -20.66
N TRP A 53 -10.62 -29.50 -19.41
CA TRP A 53 -11.40 -28.81 -18.36
C TRP A 53 -11.47 -27.29 -18.60
N MET A 54 -10.37 -26.70 -19.06
CA MET A 54 -10.27 -25.28 -19.38
C MET A 54 -9.41 -25.03 -20.62
N GLN A 55 -9.62 -23.87 -21.26
CA GLN A 55 -8.78 -23.33 -22.31
C GLN A 55 -8.63 -21.82 -22.11
N GLY A 56 -7.38 -21.36 -22.03
CA GLY A 56 -7.04 -19.95 -21.86
C GLY A 56 -6.97 -19.16 -23.17
N GLY A 57 -7.17 -17.84 -23.08
CA GLY A 57 -7.05 -16.86 -24.15
C GLY A 57 -6.78 -15.46 -23.58
N LEU A 58 -6.37 -14.52 -24.44
CA LEU A 58 -5.79 -13.22 -24.05
C LEU A 58 -6.67 -12.35 -23.14
N ASP A 59 -7.99 -12.50 -23.17
CA ASP A 59 -8.93 -11.77 -22.30
C ASP A 59 -10.14 -12.63 -21.91
N TYR A 60 -9.98 -13.96 -22.00
CA TYR A 60 -11.06 -14.87 -21.72
C TYR A 60 -10.57 -16.25 -21.28
N ILE A 61 -11.42 -16.92 -20.50
CA ILE A 61 -11.26 -18.34 -20.20
C ILE A 61 -12.49 -19.11 -20.64
N VAL A 62 -12.28 -20.21 -21.34
CA VAL A 62 -13.34 -21.18 -21.65
C VAL A 62 -13.26 -22.31 -20.63
N LEU A 63 -14.37 -22.59 -19.97
CA LEU A 63 -14.51 -23.65 -18.98
C LEU A 63 -15.51 -24.69 -19.45
N ARG A 64 -15.26 -25.95 -19.12
CA ARG A 64 -16.22 -27.02 -19.40
C ARG A 64 -17.50 -26.90 -18.56
N ASP A 65 -17.35 -26.49 -17.30
CA ASP A 65 -18.43 -26.31 -16.33
C ASP A 65 -18.09 -25.12 -15.43
N LEU A 66 -19.03 -24.19 -15.25
CA LEU A 66 -18.87 -23.02 -14.37
C LEU A 66 -19.67 -23.20 -13.07
N SER A 67 -18.99 -23.72 -12.06
CA SER A 67 -19.54 -23.85 -10.70
C SER A 67 -19.33 -22.59 -9.85
N ILE A 68 -19.99 -22.55 -8.68
CA ILE A 68 -19.78 -21.49 -7.66
C ILE A 68 -18.32 -21.41 -7.23
N ASP A 69 -17.64 -22.55 -7.12
CA ASP A 69 -16.22 -22.60 -6.75
C ASP A 69 -15.33 -22.05 -7.87
N GLY A 70 -15.69 -22.29 -9.13
CA GLY A 70 -15.05 -21.67 -10.29
C GLY A 70 -15.21 -20.14 -10.27
N ILE A 71 -16.43 -19.65 -10.04
CA ILE A 71 -16.73 -18.21 -9.89
C ILE A 71 -15.90 -17.58 -8.77
N ARG A 72 -15.82 -18.24 -7.60
CA ARG A 72 -15.00 -17.74 -6.48
C ARG A 72 -13.52 -17.74 -6.79
N THR A 73 -13.03 -18.76 -7.48
CA THR A 73 -11.61 -18.88 -7.87
C THR A 73 -11.23 -17.79 -8.86
N ILE A 74 -11.97 -17.67 -9.97
CA ILE A 74 -11.75 -16.61 -10.96
C ILE A 74 -11.89 -15.23 -10.31
N GLY A 75 -12.98 -15.02 -9.56
CA GLY A 75 -13.24 -13.77 -8.86
C GLY A 75 -12.12 -13.38 -7.91
N SER A 76 -11.50 -14.34 -7.21
CA SER A 76 -10.38 -14.06 -6.31
C SER A 76 -9.14 -13.55 -7.04
N VAL A 77 -8.83 -14.10 -8.22
CA VAL A 77 -7.65 -13.69 -8.99
C VAL A 77 -7.88 -12.32 -9.63
N LEU A 78 -9.05 -12.09 -10.23
CA LEU A 78 -9.45 -10.79 -10.78
C LEU A 78 -9.51 -9.70 -9.69
N GLY A 79 -10.11 -10.05 -8.55
CA GLY A 79 -10.19 -9.17 -7.39
C GLY A 79 -8.81 -8.76 -6.89
N GLN A 80 -7.87 -9.70 -6.81
CA GLN A 80 -6.47 -9.44 -6.45
C GLN A 80 -5.78 -8.56 -7.50
N SER A 81 -6.00 -8.78 -8.80
CA SER A 81 -5.40 -7.98 -9.88
C SER A 81 -5.73 -6.49 -9.76
N ILE A 82 -7.02 -6.17 -9.58
CA ILE A 82 -7.49 -4.78 -9.41
C ILE A 82 -6.97 -4.17 -8.10
N ALA A 83 -7.04 -4.92 -7.00
CA ALA A 83 -6.57 -4.42 -5.71
C ALA A 83 -5.05 -4.16 -5.73
N LEU A 84 -4.28 -5.04 -6.38
CA LEU A 84 -2.84 -4.89 -6.53
C LEU A 84 -2.49 -3.66 -7.36
N ASP A 85 -3.24 -3.37 -8.43
CA ASP A 85 -3.06 -2.15 -9.23
C ASP A 85 -3.20 -0.89 -8.37
N TYR A 86 -4.24 -0.84 -7.53
CA TYR A 86 -4.47 0.26 -6.61
C TYR A 86 -3.32 0.44 -5.60
N TYR A 87 -2.90 -0.64 -4.94
CA TYR A 87 -1.81 -0.56 -3.95
C TYR A 87 -0.46 -0.23 -4.57
N ILE A 88 -0.17 -0.72 -5.79
CA ILE A 88 1.04 -0.34 -6.53
C ILE A 88 1.08 1.18 -6.73
N ARG A 89 -0.01 1.80 -7.17
CA ARG A 89 -0.05 3.26 -7.38
C ARG A 89 0.10 4.04 -6.08
N GLN A 90 -0.50 3.57 -4.99
CA GLN A 90 -0.29 4.18 -3.67
C GLN A 90 1.18 4.15 -3.26
N VAL A 91 1.85 3.02 -3.44
CA VAL A 91 3.27 2.86 -3.11
C VAL A 91 4.15 3.67 -4.06
N ASP A 92 3.83 3.74 -5.35
CA ASP A 92 4.55 4.57 -6.32
C ASP A 92 4.48 6.06 -5.97
N GLY A 93 3.32 6.53 -5.49
CA GLY A 93 3.19 7.89 -4.96
C GLY A 93 4.13 8.15 -3.78
N MET A 94 4.23 7.21 -2.84
CA MET A 94 5.16 7.33 -1.70
C MET A 94 6.63 7.29 -2.15
N VAL A 95 6.99 6.39 -3.08
CA VAL A 95 8.34 6.31 -3.65
C VAL A 95 8.72 7.65 -4.29
N ALA A 96 7.84 8.23 -5.11
CA ALA A 96 8.06 9.52 -5.74
C ALA A 96 8.26 10.64 -4.71
N GLU A 97 7.38 10.72 -3.69
CA GLU A 97 7.52 11.70 -2.59
C GLU A 97 8.91 11.59 -1.91
N PHE A 98 9.39 10.37 -1.63
CA PHE A 98 10.72 10.18 -1.02
C PHE A 98 11.88 10.48 -1.97
N THR A 99 11.77 10.09 -3.23
CA THR A 99 12.79 10.39 -4.25
C THR A 99 12.95 11.91 -4.41
N ASP A 100 11.87 12.68 -4.40
CA ASP A 100 11.92 14.13 -4.49
C ASP A 100 12.59 14.78 -3.27
N ILE A 101 12.36 14.24 -2.06
CA ILE A 101 13.07 14.67 -0.85
C ILE A 101 14.57 14.40 -0.98
N ASN A 102 14.94 13.19 -1.40
CA ASN A 102 16.35 12.81 -1.58
C ASN A 102 17.06 13.69 -2.62
N ARG A 103 16.39 13.99 -3.74
CA ARG A 103 16.91 14.89 -4.76
C ARG A 103 17.03 16.33 -4.28
N GLY A 104 16.12 16.78 -3.43
CA GLY A 104 16.21 18.09 -2.76
C GLY A 104 17.49 18.18 -1.93
N MET A 105 17.73 17.18 -1.08
CA MET A 105 18.93 17.10 -0.25
C MET A 105 20.24 17.03 -1.05
N GLU A 106 20.26 16.26 -2.13
CA GLU A 106 21.45 16.15 -3.00
C GLU A 106 21.89 17.53 -3.50
N LYS A 107 20.93 18.40 -3.84
CA LYS A 107 21.20 19.75 -4.35
C LYS A 107 21.57 20.76 -3.27
N THR A 108 20.94 20.68 -2.10
CA THR A 108 21.07 21.69 -1.04
C THR A 108 22.08 21.32 0.04
N GLY A 109 22.46 20.05 0.13
CA GLY A 109 23.29 19.50 1.22
C GLY A 109 22.60 19.48 2.59
N THR A 110 21.31 19.83 2.66
CA THR A 110 20.56 19.94 3.92
C THR A 110 19.06 19.71 3.73
N PHE A 111 18.37 19.28 4.78
CA PHE A 111 16.91 19.24 4.80
C PHE A 111 16.35 20.67 4.87
N THR A 112 15.80 21.13 3.75
CA THR A 112 15.11 22.43 3.65
C THR A 112 13.66 22.39 4.16
N MET A 113 13.09 21.20 4.38
CA MET A 113 11.72 21.03 4.85
C MET A 113 11.56 21.31 6.35
N GLU A 114 10.48 22.01 6.73
CA GLU A 114 10.12 22.22 8.12
C GLU A 114 9.87 20.90 8.86
N ARG A 115 10.35 20.80 10.11
CA ARG A 115 10.21 19.62 10.96
C ARG A 115 8.77 19.11 11.06
N LYS A 116 7.80 20.02 11.20
CA LYS A 116 6.37 19.67 11.30
C LYS A 116 5.86 18.99 10.03
N LYS A 117 6.22 19.52 8.86
CA LYS A 117 5.85 18.93 7.56
C LYS A 117 6.50 17.57 7.36
N LEU A 118 7.75 17.41 7.79
CA LEU A 118 8.45 16.13 7.73
C LEU A 118 7.78 15.06 8.63
N PHE A 119 7.37 15.41 9.85
CA PHE A 119 6.59 14.50 10.71
C PHE A 119 5.24 14.12 10.10
N GLN A 120 4.52 15.07 9.48
CA GLN A 120 3.26 14.79 8.81
C GLN A 120 3.45 13.84 7.62
N LEU A 121 4.52 14.02 6.84
CA LEU A 121 4.86 13.15 5.72
C LEU A 121 5.20 11.74 6.19
N VAL A 122 6.08 11.61 7.19
CA VAL A 122 6.42 10.33 7.81
C VAL A 122 5.19 9.62 8.36
N GLY A 123 4.31 10.34 9.07
CA GLY A 123 3.07 9.79 9.61
C GLY A 123 2.13 9.30 8.51
N LYS A 124 1.89 10.13 7.47
CA LYS A 124 1.06 9.77 6.31
C LYS A 124 1.61 8.53 5.60
N ALA A 125 2.91 8.52 5.30
CA ALA A 125 3.55 7.39 4.62
C ALA A 125 3.49 6.11 5.47
N ASN A 126 3.70 6.20 6.79
CA ASN A 126 3.61 5.05 7.69
C ASN A 126 2.17 4.51 7.80
N SER A 127 1.17 5.37 7.88
CA SER A 127 -0.24 4.96 7.87
C SER A 127 -0.62 4.27 6.56
N ASN A 128 -0.20 4.82 5.41
CA ASN A 128 -0.45 4.21 4.10
C ASN A 128 0.28 2.87 3.95
N LEU A 129 1.54 2.78 4.37
CA LEU A 129 2.31 1.54 4.34
C LEU A 129 1.67 0.45 5.21
N ALA A 130 1.19 0.80 6.41
CA ALA A 130 0.48 -0.13 7.28
C ALA A 130 -0.83 -0.63 6.64
N ASP A 131 -1.61 0.25 6.02
CA ASP A 131 -2.84 -0.13 5.32
C ASP A 131 -2.54 -1.09 4.16
N VAL A 132 -1.55 -0.80 3.32
CA VAL A 132 -1.13 -1.68 2.23
C VAL A 132 -0.71 -3.06 2.76
N ILE A 133 0.13 -3.13 3.79
CA ILE A 133 0.59 -4.40 4.37
C ILE A 133 -0.58 -5.22 4.92
N LEU A 134 -1.49 -4.60 5.66
CA LEU A 134 -2.66 -5.29 6.22
C LEU A 134 -3.54 -5.88 5.11
N LYS A 135 -3.76 -5.13 4.03
CA LYS A 135 -4.61 -5.55 2.91
C LYS A 135 -3.95 -6.62 2.04
N LEU A 136 -2.65 -6.52 1.80
CA LEU A 136 -1.87 -7.55 1.11
C LEU A 136 -1.78 -8.85 1.92
N GLY A 137 -1.75 -8.77 3.25
CA GLY A 137 -1.83 -9.96 4.11
C GLY A 137 -3.11 -10.77 3.92
N LEU A 138 -4.18 -10.17 3.37
CA LEU A 138 -5.42 -10.86 3.03
C LEU A 138 -5.38 -11.58 1.67
N PHE A 139 -4.30 -11.43 0.89
CA PHE A 139 -4.18 -12.08 -0.43
C PHE A 139 -3.77 -13.56 -0.30
N GLU A 140 -3.54 -14.04 0.91
CA GLU A 140 -3.22 -15.43 1.21
C GLU A 140 -4.40 -16.37 0.83
N ARG A 141 -4.02 -17.43 0.10
CA ARG A 141 -4.76 -18.60 -0.43
C ARG A 141 -6.29 -18.61 -0.25
N SER A 142 -7.01 -18.52 -1.38
CA SER A 142 -8.37 -19.06 -1.48
C SER A 142 -8.33 -20.58 -1.21
N ASP A 143 -8.89 -21.03 -0.09
CA ASP A 143 -8.99 -22.44 0.31
C ASP A 143 -9.62 -23.36 -0.75
N ILE A 144 -10.32 -22.79 -1.73
CA ILE A 144 -11.09 -23.50 -2.75
C ILE A 144 -10.18 -24.04 -3.86
N ALA A 145 -9.18 -23.27 -4.30
CA ALA A 145 -8.26 -23.70 -5.35
C ALA A 145 -7.38 -24.89 -4.92
N TRP A 146 -7.11 -25.03 -3.62
CA TRP A 146 -6.30 -26.13 -3.08
C TRP A 146 -7.04 -27.47 -2.96
N LYS A 147 -8.37 -27.47 -3.06
CA LYS A 147 -9.20 -28.67 -2.86
C LYS A 147 -9.48 -29.45 -4.15
N ASN A 148 -9.27 -28.85 -5.31
CA ASN A 148 -9.59 -29.46 -6.60
C ASN A 148 -8.55 -29.08 -7.66
N ALA A 149 -7.96 -30.08 -8.31
CA ALA A 149 -6.96 -29.90 -9.37
C ALA A 149 -7.43 -28.99 -10.51
N ASN A 150 -8.73 -29.06 -10.85
CA ASN A 150 -9.33 -28.25 -11.89
C ASN A 150 -9.35 -26.75 -11.53
N TYR A 151 -9.66 -26.41 -10.27
CA TYR A 151 -9.65 -25.02 -9.80
C TYR A 151 -8.23 -24.53 -9.54
N ALA A 152 -7.32 -25.41 -9.11
CA ALA A 152 -5.90 -25.11 -9.05
C ALA A 152 -5.36 -24.68 -10.42
N GLN A 153 -5.70 -25.42 -11.47
CA GLN A 153 -5.28 -25.09 -12.84
C GLN A 153 -5.79 -23.72 -13.30
N ILE A 154 -7.06 -23.40 -13.04
CA ILE A 154 -7.65 -22.08 -13.35
C ILE A 154 -6.93 -20.97 -12.58
N TRP A 155 -6.69 -21.20 -11.29
CA TRP A 155 -6.04 -20.24 -10.42
C TRP A 155 -4.60 -19.95 -10.86
N GLU A 156 -3.82 -20.99 -11.16
CA GLU A 156 -2.44 -20.87 -11.66
C GLU A 156 -2.42 -20.13 -13.00
N TYR A 157 -3.26 -20.55 -13.96
CA TYR A 157 -3.35 -19.92 -15.27
C TYR A 157 -3.66 -18.41 -15.17
N LEU A 158 -4.71 -18.04 -14.44
CA LEU A 158 -5.08 -16.62 -14.31
C LEU A 158 -4.05 -15.82 -13.51
N ARG A 159 -3.39 -16.44 -12.52
CA ARG A 159 -2.36 -15.77 -11.73
C ARG A 159 -1.13 -15.44 -12.58
N ASP A 160 -0.80 -16.31 -13.54
CA ASP A 160 0.27 -16.09 -14.50
C ASP A 160 -0.16 -15.08 -15.58
N GLU A 161 -1.37 -15.21 -16.15
CA GLU A 161 -1.92 -14.26 -17.14
C GLU A 161 -1.91 -12.81 -16.61
N TYR A 162 -2.30 -12.60 -15.36
CA TYR A 162 -2.30 -11.28 -14.72
C TYR A 162 -0.98 -10.91 -14.04
N GLU A 163 0.06 -11.75 -14.19
CA GLU A 163 1.39 -11.58 -13.61
C GLU A 163 1.39 -11.28 -12.11
N LEU A 164 0.42 -11.82 -11.35
CA LEU A 164 0.19 -11.41 -9.97
C LEU A 164 1.41 -11.68 -9.09
N THR A 165 2.11 -12.78 -9.32
CA THR A 165 3.33 -13.11 -8.57
C THR A 165 4.42 -12.05 -8.78
N GLN A 166 4.64 -11.62 -10.02
CA GLN A 166 5.64 -10.61 -10.35
C GLN A 166 5.23 -9.23 -9.82
N ARG A 167 3.97 -8.83 -10.03
CA ARG A 167 3.43 -7.56 -9.54
C ARG A 167 3.48 -7.47 -8.02
N PHE A 168 3.20 -8.56 -7.31
CA PHE A 168 3.32 -8.64 -5.85
C PHE A 168 4.79 -8.51 -5.41
N GLY A 169 5.72 -9.23 -6.06
CA GLY A 169 7.14 -9.12 -5.77
C GLY A 169 7.69 -7.70 -5.98
N ASN A 170 7.27 -7.03 -7.06
CA ASN A 170 7.62 -5.64 -7.33
C ASN A 170 7.05 -4.68 -6.26
N LEU A 171 5.83 -4.92 -5.81
CA LEU A 171 5.21 -4.14 -4.73
C LEU A 171 5.94 -4.33 -3.40
N ASP A 172 6.27 -5.56 -3.02
CA ASP A 172 7.04 -5.87 -1.81
C ASP A 172 8.40 -5.19 -1.80
N PHE A 173 9.11 -5.20 -2.94
CA PHE A 173 10.38 -4.48 -3.09
C PHE A 173 10.22 -2.97 -2.87
N LYS A 174 9.19 -2.34 -3.47
CA LYS A 174 8.92 -0.91 -3.29
C LYS A 174 8.49 -0.58 -1.86
N LEU A 175 7.73 -1.45 -1.21
CA LEU A 175 7.34 -1.29 0.21
C LEU A 175 8.56 -1.26 1.13
N LYS A 176 9.53 -2.18 0.92
CA LYS A 176 10.79 -2.18 1.67
C LYS A 176 11.60 -0.89 1.47
N PHE A 177 11.61 -0.35 0.25
CA PHE A 177 12.24 0.94 -0.01
C PHE A 177 11.55 2.08 0.76
N VAL A 178 10.22 2.13 0.76
CA VAL A 178 9.44 3.13 1.51
C VAL A 178 9.71 2.99 3.01
N GLU A 179 9.70 1.78 3.55
CA GLU A 179 10.01 1.51 4.96
C GLU A 179 11.41 2.02 5.35
N HIS A 180 12.41 1.75 4.50
CA HIS A 180 13.77 2.23 4.72
C HIS A 180 13.85 3.77 4.76
N ASN A 181 13.19 4.45 3.82
CA ASN A 181 13.17 5.92 3.81
C ASN A 181 12.44 6.50 5.03
N ILE A 182 11.34 5.89 5.47
CA ILE A 182 10.64 6.29 6.69
C ILE A 182 11.58 6.22 7.90
N ARG A 183 12.30 5.11 8.08
CA ARG A 183 13.26 4.93 9.19
C ARG A 183 14.37 5.98 9.14
N PHE A 184 14.96 6.20 7.96
CA PHE A 184 15.99 7.23 7.75
C PHE A 184 15.49 8.63 8.16
N LEU A 185 14.30 9.03 7.72
CA LEU A 185 13.73 10.33 8.09
C LEU A 185 13.41 10.43 9.59
N GLN A 186 12.99 9.34 10.23
CA GLN A 186 12.77 9.29 11.67
C GLN A 186 14.08 9.51 12.45
N GLU A 187 15.19 8.90 12.04
CA GLU A 187 16.52 9.11 12.65
C GLU A 187 16.95 10.58 12.59
N ILE A 188 16.76 11.23 11.44
CA ILE A 188 17.04 12.67 11.26
C ILE A 188 16.18 13.53 12.19
N LEU A 189 14.90 13.18 12.35
CA LEU A 189 13.96 13.87 13.23
C LEU A 189 14.32 13.73 14.72
N GLN A 190 14.93 12.61 15.11
CA GLN A 190 15.38 12.32 16.48
C GLN A 190 16.67 13.07 16.84
N ASN A 191 17.65 13.14 15.93
CA ASN A 191 18.95 13.77 16.21
C ASN A 191 18.86 15.27 16.56
N ARG A 192 17.81 15.98 16.13
CA ARG A 192 17.61 17.42 16.45
C ARG A 192 17.09 17.72 17.86
N LYS A 193 17.01 16.73 18.76
CA LYS A 193 16.71 16.97 20.19
C LYS A 193 17.96 17.22 21.04
N SER A 194 19.15 16.87 20.55
CA SER A 194 20.41 17.02 21.31
C SER A 194 20.72 18.50 21.59
N ASP A 195 20.55 19.34 20.58
CA ASP A 195 20.94 20.76 20.61
C ASP A 195 20.22 21.58 21.71
N PHE A 196 19.00 21.21 22.09
CA PHE A 196 18.25 21.93 23.12
C PHE A 196 18.83 21.71 24.52
N LEU A 197 19.21 20.46 24.82
CA LEU A 197 19.80 20.14 26.12
C LEU A 197 21.19 20.77 26.25
N GLU A 198 21.95 20.76 25.16
CA GLU A 198 23.27 21.39 25.10
C GLU A 198 23.17 22.91 25.35
N TRP A 199 22.25 23.61 24.68
CA TRP A 199 22.01 25.04 24.91
C TRP A 199 21.56 25.37 26.34
N LEU A 200 20.74 24.50 26.94
CA LEU A 200 20.29 24.67 28.32
C LEU A 200 21.46 24.58 29.31
N ILE A 201 22.39 23.65 29.10
CA ILE A 201 23.62 23.54 29.91
C ILE A 201 24.50 24.78 29.74
N ILE A 202 24.69 25.27 28.51
CA ILE A 202 25.49 26.48 28.23
C ILE A 202 24.91 27.70 28.96
N ILE A 203 23.58 27.88 28.94
CA ILE A 203 22.90 28.97 29.65
C ILE A 203 23.11 28.86 31.17
N LEU A 204 22.92 27.67 31.74
CA LEU A 204 23.08 27.43 33.18
C LEU A 204 24.50 27.81 33.64
N ILE A 205 25.52 27.33 32.94
CA ILE A 205 26.93 27.65 33.25
C ILE A 205 27.19 29.16 33.11
N SER A 206 26.65 29.79 32.07
CA SER A 206 26.82 31.24 31.84
C SER A 206 26.22 32.07 32.97
N VAL A 207 25.02 31.71 33.45
CA VAL A 207 24.35 32.39 34.57
C VAL A 207 25.16 32.23 35.86
N GLU A 208 25.70 31.04 36.12
CA GLU A 208 26.50 30.79 37.32
C GLU A 208 27.81 31.57 37.32
N ILE A 209 28.49 31.66 36.17
CA ILE A 209 29.69 32.50 36.01
C ILE A 209 29.34 33.98 36.26
N LEU A 210 28.24 34.48 35.72
CA LEU A 210 27.82 35.87 35.92
C LEU A 210 27.54 36.18 37.39
N ILE A 211 26.85 35.28 38.11
CA ILE A 211 26.60 35.43 39.54
C ILE A 211 27.92 35.42 40.31
N SER A 212 28.82 34.50 40.00
CA SER A 212 30.14 34.40 40.64
C SER A 212 30.97 35.68 40.47
N VAL A 213 31.03 36.21 39.24
CA VAL A 213 31.73 37.47 38.93
C VAL A 213 31.09 38.66 39.65
N TYR A 214 29.76 38.75 39.65
CA TYR A 214 29.04 39.82 40.36
C TYR A 214 29.34 39.80 41.85
N ASN A 215 29.38 38.61 42.46
CA ASN A 215 29.63 38.46 43.89
C ASN A 215 31.07 38.89 44.26
N ILE A 216 32.06 38.53 43.42
CA ILE A 216 33.46 38.96 43.60
C ILE A 216 33.58 40.49 43.50
N ILE A 217 32.88 41.13 42.56
CA ILE A 217 32.93 42.60 42.40
C ILE A 217 32.26 43.30 43.60
N GLN A 218 31.16 42.75 44.12
CA GLN A 218 30.51 43.25 45.34
C GLN A 218 31.40 43.09 46.58
N GLU A 219 32.16 42.01 46.70
CA GLU A 219 33.11 41.83 47.82
C GLU A 219 34.34 42.75 47.73
N GLN A 220 34.70 43.23 46.54
CA GLN A 220 35.85 44.13 46.33
C GLN A 220 35.51 45.63 46.46
N MET A 221 34.22 45.99 46.49
CA MET A 221 33.74 47.39 46.58
C MET A 221 33.34 47.74 48.02
#